data_AF-A0A7K5XV36-F1
#
_entry.id   AF-A0A7K5XV36-F1
#
_cell.length_a   1.000
_cell.length_b   1.000
_cell.length_c   1.000
_cell.angle_alpha   90.00
_cell.angle_beta   90.00
_cell.angle_gamma   90.00
#
_symmetry.space_group_name_H-M   'P 1'
#
loop_
_entity.id
_entity.type
_entity.pdbx_description
1 polymer ?
#
loop_
_entity_poly.entity_id
_entity_poly.type
_entity_poly.pdbx_seq_one_letter_code
_entity_poly.pdbx_strand_id
1 'polypeptide(L)'
;MDHEVDEVARVLLQKMGDTSEFIQKAADGSLGIMVESVTPARAMTALMASGLQHRNVLVRKCAAKHLLTAMERVGAEKLLSGTPSSTELLVRTLVKLAQDCHQDTRCYGRKMLSILMSHKNFHKYLKQFVPSRDL
;
A
#
# COMPACT_ATOMS: atom_id res chain seq x y z
N MET A 1 -21.31 1.48 -2.33
CA MET A 1 -20.00 1.88 -2.86
C MET A 1 -18.86 1.72 -1.86
N ASP A 2 -18.78 2.47 -0.75
CA ASP A 2 -17.56 2.38 0.07
C ASP A 2 -17.29 0.99 0.66
N HIS A 3 -18.29 0.34 1.27
CA HIS A 3 -18.15 -1.01 1.82
C HIS A 3 -17.86 -2.09 0.74
N GLU A 4 -18.34 -1.89 -0.49
CA GLU A 4 -18.15 -2.84 -1.59
C GLU A 4 -16.68 -2.88 -2.01
N VAL A 5 -15.99 -1.74 -2.03
CA VAL A 5 -14.56 -1.68 -2.37
C VAL A 5 -13.71 -2.40 -1.32
N ASP A 6 -14.05 -2.26 -0.03
CA ASP A 6 -13.34 -2.98 1.03
C ASP A 6 -13.52 -4.49 0.88
N GLU A 7 -14.76 -4.92 0.61
CA GLU A 7 -15.08 -6.33 0.45
C GLU A 7 -14.43 -6.93 -0.80
N VAL A 8 -14.47 -6.23 -1.94
CA VAL A 8 -13.80 -6.67 -3.17
C VAL A 8 -12.29 -6.76 -2.96
N ALA A 9 -11.66 -5.73 -2.36
CA ALA A 9 -10.23 -5.75 -2.05
C ALA A 9 -9.88 -6.95 -1.16
N ARG A 10 -10.66 -7.17 -0.08
CA ARG A 10 -10.46 -8.27 0.85
C ARG A 10 -10.56 -9.64 0.17
N VAL A 11 -11.61 -9.88 -0.61
CA VAL A 11 -11.84 -11.15 -1.29
C VAL A 11 -10.76 -11.44 -2.32
N LEU A 12 -10.40 -10.46 -3.16
CA LEU A 12 -9.37 -10.63 -4.18
C LEU A 12 -7.98 -10.84 -3.56
N LEU A 13 -7.66 -10.08 -2.50
CA LEU A 13 -6.40 -10.28 -1.77
C LEU A 13 -6.32 -11.66 -1.13
N GLN A 14 -7.42 -12.20 -0.59
CA GLN A 14 -7.45 -13.58 -0.07
C GLN A 14 -7.12 -14.61 -1.16
N LYS A 15 -7.54 -14.39 -2.41
CA LYS A 15 -7.24 -15.28 -3.55
C LYS A 15 -5.77 -15.28 -3.97
N MET A 16 -4.99 -14.29 -3.55
CA MET A 16 -3.53 -14.33 -3.71
C MET A 16 -2.86 -15.42 -2.86
N GLY A 17 -3.56 -15.97 -1.86
CA GLY A 17 -3.09 -17.10 -1.06
C GLY A 17 -3.42 -18.48 -1.62
N ASP A 18 -4.10 -18.56 -2.77
CA ASP A 18 -4.42 -19.81 -3.44
C ASP A 18 -3.14 -20.50 -3.98
N THR A 19 -3.15 -21.81 -4.19
CA THR A 19 -2.02 -22.53 -4.81
C THR A 19 -2.01 -22.43 -6.33
N SER A 20 -3.16 -22.12 -6.94
CA SER A 20 -3.30 -22.00 -8.39
C SER A 20 -2.79 -20.64 -8.88
N GLU A 21 -1.70 -20.65 -9.65
CA GLU A 21 -1.20 -19.42 -10.30
C GLU A 21 -2.25 -18.77 -11.21
N PHE A 22 -3.14 -19.55 -11.82
CA PHE A 22 -4.23 -19.02 -12.64
C PHE A 22 -5.19 -18.16 -11.81
N ILE A 23 -5.57 -18.65 -10.62
CA ILE A 23 -6.43 -17.92 -9.69
C ILE A 23 -5.71 -16.67 -9.17
N GLN A 24 -4.43 -16.80 -8.79
CA GLN A 24 -3.62 -15.66 -8.35
C GLN A 24 -3.53 -14.57 -9.42
N LYS A 25 -3.25 -14.93 -10.68
CA LYS A 25 -3.17 -13.97 -11.80
C LYS A 25 -4.51 -13.29 -12.08
N ALA A 26 -5.60 -14.05 -12.05
CA ALA A 26 -6.94 -13.49 -12.23
C ALA A 26 -7.28 -12.50 -11.11
N ALA A 27 -7.02 -12.87 -9.85
CA ALA A 27 -7.25 -12.01 -8.70
C ALA A 27 -6.41 -10.73 -8.75
N ASP A 28 -5.13 -10.85 -9.13
CA ASP A 28 -4.22 -9.72 -9.28
C ASP A 28 -4.67 -8.74 -10.37
N GLY A 29 -5.14 -9.26 -11.51
CA GLY A 29 -5.70 -8.45 -12.60
C GLY A 29 -7.01 -7.76 -12.20
N SER A 30 -7.94 -8.49 -11.59
CA SER A 30 -9.21 -7.93 -11.10
C SER A 30 -8.97 -6.85 -10.04
N LEU A 31 -7.98 -7.02 -9.16
CA LEU A 31 -7.65 -6.02 -8.16
C LEU A 31 -7.08 -4.74 -8.80
N GLY A 32 -6.29 -4.88 -9.87
CA GLY A 32 -5.84 -3.74 -10.67
C GLY A 32 -7.00 -2.95 -11.27
N ILE A 33 -7.97 -3.64 -11.90
CA ILE A 33 -9.17 -3.01 -12.46
C ILE A 33 -9.97 -2.26 -11.37
N MET A 34 -10.14 -2.87 -10.19
CA MET A 34 -10.81 -2.21 -9.05
C MET A 34 -10.08 -0.93 -8.64
N VAL A 35 -8.75 -0.96 -8.59
CA VAL A 35 -7.92 0.21 -8.22
C VAL A 35 -7.99 1.32 -9.27
N GLU A 36 -8.22 0.98 -10.54
CA GLU A 36 -8.42 1.93 -11.62
C GLU A 36 -9.84 2.50 -11.67
N SER A 37 -10.85 1.77 -11.20
CA SER A 37 -12.25 2.17 -11.28
C SER A 37 -12.73 3.09 -10.15
N VAL A 38 -11.95 3.23 -9.08
CA VAL A 38 -12.29 4.07 -7.92
C VAL A 38 -11.27 5.20 -7.71
N THR A 39 -11.60 6.15 -6.82
CA THR A 39 -10.66 7.22 -6.49
C THR A 39 -9.39 6.65 -5.84
N PRO A 40 -8.19 7.22 -6.10
CA PRO A 40 -6.95 6.70 -5.52
C PRO A 40 -6.97 6.67 -3.98
N ALA A 41 -7.56 7.68 -3.33
CA ALA A 41 -7.70 7.71 -1.88
C ALA A 41 -8.56 6.54 -1.34
N ARG A 42 -9.63 6.19 -2.06
CA ARG A 42 -10.49 5.05 -1.69
C ARG A 42 -9.75 3.73 -1.86
N ALA A 43 -9.07 3.54 -2.99
CA ALA A 43 -8.25 2.36 -3.24
C ALA A 43 -7.16 2.17 -2.17
N MET A 44 -6.44 3.23 -1.82
CA MET A 44 -5.41 3.21 -0.77
C MET A 44 -6.00 2.76 0.57
N THR A 45 -7.14 3.33 0.97
CA THR A 45 -7.81 3.00 2.24
C THR A 45 -8.16 1.51 2.31
N ALA A 46 -8.76 0.96 1.25
CA ALA A 46 -9.15 -0.45 1.20
C ALA A 46 -7.92 -1.39 1.24
N LEU A 47 -6.87 -1.08 0.48
CA LEU A 47 -5.64 -1.88 0.41
C LEU A 47 -4.85 -1.86 1.74
N MET A 48 -4.76 -0.70 2.38
CA MET A 48 -4.08 -0.55 3.68
C MET A 48 -4.80 -1.31 4.79
N ALA A 49 -6.13 -1.40 4.74
CA ALA A 49 -6.93 -2.12 5.74
C ALA A 49 -6.79 -3.65 5.66
N SER A 50 -6.60 -4.22 4.47
CA SER A 50 -6.80 -5.66 4.24
C SER A 50 -5.57 -6.45 3.79
N GLY A 51 -4.52 -5.79 3.27
CA GLY A 51 -3.44 -6.51 2.59
C GLY A 51 -2.05 -6.46 3.24
N LEU A 52 -1.68 -5.32 3.83
CA LEU A 52 -0.26 -5.02 4.11
C LEU A 52 0.30 -5.71 5.35
N GLN A 53 -0.55 -6.18 6.27
CA GLN A 53 -0.13 -6.91 7.49
C GLN A 53 -0.46 -8.41 7.41
N HIS A 54 -0.82 -8.92 6.22
CA HIS A 54 -1.22 -10.31 6.06
C HIS A 54 -0.04 -11.28 6.23
N ARG A 55 -0.27 -12.47 6.81
CA ARG A 55 0.80 -13.47 7.04
C ARG A 55 1.37 -14.01 5.73
N ASN A 56 0.54 -14.21 4.72
CA ASN A 56 0.95 -14.67 3.40
C ASN A 56 1.68 -13.56 2.63
N VAL A 57 2.89 -13.88 2.18
CA VAL A 57 3.80 -12.99 1.44
C VAL A 57 3.21 -12.50 0.12
N LEU A 58 2.51 -13.35 -0.63
CA LEU A 58 1.94 -13.00 -1.94
C LEU A 58 0.80 -12.00 -1.80
N VAL A 59 0.02 -12.11 -0.72
CA VAL A 59 -1.03 -11.13 -0.37
C VAL A 59 -0.40 -9.76 -0.11
N ARG A 60 0.66 -9.69 0.71
CA ARG A 60 1.37 -8.44 0.98
C ARG A 60 2.01 -7.84 -0.27
N LYS A 61 2.66 -8.68 -1.10
CA LYS A 61 3.25 -8.27 -2.38
C LYS A 61 2.19 -7.64 -3.29
N CYS A 62 1.06 -8.32 -3.48
CA CYS A 62 -0.02 -7.85 -4.35
C CYS A 62 -0.61 -6.53 -3.85
N ALA A 63 -0.94 -6.45 -2.56
CA ALA A 63 -1.43 -5.23 -1.94
C ALA A 63 -0.44 -4.06 -2.09
N ALA A 64 0.85 -4.30 -1.85
CA ALA A 64 1.88 -3.29 -2.02
C ALA A 64 2.05 -2.85 -3.49
N LYS A 65 1.97 -3.77 -4.46
CA LYS A 65 2.03 -3.43 -5.88
C LYS A 65 0.92 -2.43 -6.26
N HIS A 66 -0.32 -2.75 -5.90
CA HIS A 66 -1.47 -1.92 -6.24
C HIS A 66 -1.55 -0.63 -5.42
N LEU A 67 -1.04 -0.64 -4.19
CA LEU A 67 -0.91 0.57 -3.38
C LEU A 67 0.05 1.56 -4.05
N LEU A 68 1.16 1.08 -4.62
CA LEU A 68 2.11 1.93 -5.34
C LEU A 68 1.41 2.62 -6.52
N THR A 69 0.66 1.88 -7.33
CA THR A 69 -0.10 2.42 -8.46
C THR A 69 -1.13 3.47 -8.04
N ALA A 70 -1.78 3.30 -6.88
CA ALA A 70 -2.67 4.33 -6.33
C ALA A 70 -1.88 5.56 -5.88
N MET A 71 -0.76 5.39 -5.19
CA MET A 71 0.07 6.49 -4.67
C MET A 71 0.73 7.32 -5.77
N GLU A 72 1.21 6.69 -6.85
CA GLU A 72 1.80 7.37 -8.01
C GLU A 72 0.82 8.37 -8.65
N ARG A 73 -0.48 8.06 -8.65
CA ARG A 73 -1.53 8.95 -9.16
C ARG A 73 -1.86 10.13 -8.24
N VAL A 74 -1.54 10.03 -6.94
CA VAL A 74 -1.85 11.07 -5.95
C VAL A 74 -0.71 12.08 -5.83
N GLY A 75 0.53 11.60 -5.77
CA GLY A 75 1.72 12.43 -5.57
C GLY A 75 1.93 12.90 -4.12
N ALA A 76 3.17 13.27 -3.79
CA ALA A 76 3.62 13.44 -2.41
C ALA A 76 2.90 14.56 -1.63
N GLU A 77 2.62 15.69 -2.28
CA GLU A 77 1.92 16.83 -1.67
C GLU A 77 0.56 16.41 -1.10
N LYS A 78 -0.25 15.71 -1.89
CA LYS A 78 -1.57 15.23 -1.46
C LYS A 78 -1.48 14.04 -0.51
N LEU A 79 -0.47 13.17 -0.65
CA LEU A 79 -0.26 12.05 0.27
C LEU A 79 0.08 12.50 1.70
N LEU A 80 0.73 13.66 1.83
CA LEU A 80 1.18 14.21 3.11
C LEU A 80 0.38 15.44 3.57
N SER A 81 -0.73 15.77 2.91
CA SER A 81 -1.65 16.85 3.30
C SER A 81 -2.76 16.41 4.26
N GLY A 82 -2.74 15.16 4.71
CA GLY A 82 -3.73 14.59 5.64
C GLY A 82 -3.57 15.06 7.08
N THR A 83 -4.37 14.48 7.98
CA THR A 83 -4.20 14.68 9.42
C THR A 83 -2.88 14.06 9.90
N PRO A 84 -2.27 14.56 10.99
CA PRO A 84 -1.03 13.99 11.53
C PRO A 84 -1.11 12.47 11.74
N SER A 85 -2.25 11.96 12.23
CA SER A 85 -2.46 10.52 12.45
C SER A 85 -2.47 9.70 11.15
N SER A 86 -3.10 10.22 10.10
CA SER A 86 -3.11 9.55 8.79
C SER A 86 -1.73 9.57 8.13
N THR A 87 -1.02 10.69 8.23
CA THR A 87 0.35 10.82 7.75
C THR A 87 1.30 9.88 8.51
N GLU A 88 1.18 9.80 9.84
CA GLU A 88 1.94 8.87 10.67
C GLU A 88 1.71 7.42 10.25
N LEU A 89 0.43 7.01 10.12
CA LEU A 89 0.07 5.67 9.70
C LEU A 89 0.67 5.33 8.33
N LEU A 90 0.55 6.24 7.36
CA LEU A 90 1.13 6.06 6.03
C LEU A 90 2.65 5.88 6.12
N VAL A 91 3.38 6.83 6.71
CA VAL A 91 4.84 6.79 6.79
C VAL A 91 5.34 5.52 7.48
N ARG A 92 4.77 5.16 8.64
CA ARG A 92 5.13 3.92 9.35
C ARG A 92 4.85 2.67 8.52
N THR A 93 3.73 2.64 7.81
CA THR A 93 3.37 1.50 6.95
C THR A 93 4.37 1.32 5.81
N LEU A 94 4.79 2.41 5.16
CA LEU A 94 5.73 2.33 4.04
C LEU A 94 7.14 1.96 4.47
N VAL A 95 7.59 2.43 5.64
CA VAL A 95 8.87 1.98 6.23
C VAL A 95 8.83 0.48 6.51
N LYS A 96 7.75 -0.04 7.09
CA LYS A 96 7.58 -1.49 7.29
C LYS A 96 7.61 -2.26 5.97
N LEU A 97 6.95 -1.76 4.92
CA LEU A 97 6.99 -2.40 3.60
C LEU A 97 8.42 -2.40 3.02
N ALA A 98 9.15 -1.30 3.16
CA ALA A 98 10.53 -1.19 2.69
C ALA A 98 11.49 -2.19 3.38
N GLN A 99 11.10 -2.71 4.55
CA GLN A 99 11.81 -3.70 5.36
C GLN A 99 11.17 -5.10 5.33
N ASP A 100 10.15 -5.33 4.51
CA ASP A 100 9.47 -6.64 4.40
C ASP A 100 10.45 -7.79 4.12
N CYS A 101 10.16 -9.02 4.55
CA CYS A 101 11.02 -10.16 4.25
C CYS A 101 11.06 -10.50 2.74
N HIS A 102 10.04 -10.12 1.96
CA HIS A 102 9.96 -10.39 0.53
C HIS A 102 10.53 -9.25 -0.33
N GLN A 103 11.38 -9.59 -1.30
CA GLN A 103 12.15 -8.62 -2.09
C GLN A 103 11.27 -7.66 -2.90
N ASP A 104 10.23 -8.14 -3.57
CA ASP A 104 9.33 -7.28 -4.35
C ASP A 104 8.56 -6.31 -3.46
N THR A 105 8.10 -6.78 -2.30
CA THR A 105 7.37 -5.97 -1.33
C THR A 105 8.26 -4.84 -0.82
N ARG A 106 9.53 -5.15 -0.51
CA ARG A 106 10.54 -4.13 -0.19
C ARG A 106 10.75 -3.14 -1.31
N CYS A 107 10.80 -3.62 -2.56
CA CYS A 107 10.98 -2.76 -3.73
C CYS A 107 9.82 -1.76 -3.85
N TYR A 108 8.57 -2.23 -3.72
CA TYR A 108 7.40 -1.35 -3.74
C TYR A 108 7.41 -0.35 -2.58
N GLY A 109 7.72 -0.78 -1.35
CA GLY A 109 7.84 0.11 -0.19
C GLY A 109 8.88 1.22 -0.41
N ARG A 110 10.06 0.89 -0.93
CA ARG A 110 11.10 1.88 -1.26
C ARG A 110 10.66 2.85 -2.35
N LYS A 111 9.96 2.39 -3.40
CA LYS A 111 9.40 3.27 -4.43
C LYS A 111 8.39 4.25 -3.85
N MET A 112 7.49 3.78 -2.98
CA MET A 112 6.53 4.67 -2.31
C MET A 112 7.22 5.69 -1.40
N LEU A 113 8.25 5.29 -0.64
CA LEU A 113 9.07 6.24 0.13
C LEU A 113 9.76 7.26 -0.80
N SER A 114 10.23 6.83 -1.97
CA SER A 114 10.80 7.75 -2.97
C SER A 114 9.80 8.78 -3.48
N ILE A 115 8.52 8.42 -3.62
CA ILE A 115 7.47 9.39 -3.91
C ILE A 115 7.41 10.41 -2.77
N LEU A 116 7.31 9.95 -1.52
CA LEU A 116 7.20 10.84 -0.36
C LEU A 116 8.42 11.76 -0.18
N MET A 117 9.62 11.29 -0.52
CA MET A 117 10.86 12.08 -0.44
C MET A 117 10.84 13.36 -1.29
N SER A 118 9.98 13.45 -2.30
CA SER A 118 9.80 14.68 -3.08
C SER A 118 9.12 15.81 -2.31
N HIS A 119 8.47 15.52 -1.17
CA HIS A 119 7.83 16.53 -0.34
C HIS A 119 8.81 17.16 0.65
N LYS A 120 8.84 18.51 0.68
CA LYS A 120 9.80 19.30 1.50
C LYS A 120 9.83 18.96 2.99
N ASN A 121 8.70 18.55 3.57
CA ASN A 121 8.61 18.23 4.99
C ASN A 121 8.74 16.73 5.29
N PHE A 122 8.98 15.88 4.29
CA PHE A 122 9.03 14.42 4.50
C PHE A 122 10.05 14.02 5.57
N HIS A 123 11.25 14.60 5.55
CA HIS A 123 12.28 14.32 6.56
C HIS A 123 11.83 14.63 7.99
N LYS A 124 11.04 15.70 8.17
CA LYS A 124 10.46 16.04 9.48
C LYS A 124 9.47 14.96 9.93
N TYR A 125 8.57 14.54 9.04
CA TYR A 125 7.61 13.47 9.35
C TYR A 125 8.29 12.13 9.63
N LEU A 126 9.33 11.79 8.86
CA LEU A 126 10.10 10.56 9.07
C LEU A 126 10.72 10.53 10.47
N LYS A 127 11.40 11.60 10.88
CA LYS A 127 11.98 11.73 12.23
C LYS A 127 10.94 11.72 13.35
N GLN A 128 9.77 12.29 13.10
CA GLN A 128 8.70 12.38 14.10
C GLN A 128 8.02 11.04 14.34
N PHE A 129 7.76 10.28 13.27
CA PHE A 129 6.90 9.11 13.33
C PHE A 129 7.64 7.77 13.36
N VAL A 130 8.93 7.74 12.98
CA VAL A 130 9.69 6.50 12.89
C VAL A 130 10.81 6.50 13.92
N PRO A 131 10.79 5.57 14.90
CA PRO A 131 11.87 5.41 15.85
C PRO A 131 13.21 5.14 15.14
N SER A 132 14.32 5.65 15.67
CA SER A 132 15.65 5.50 15.05
C SER A 132 16.11 4.04 14.86
N ARG A 133 15.56 3.10 15.64
CA ARG A 133 15.83 1.66 15.50
C ARG A 133 15.17 1.02 14.28
N ASP A 134 14.16 1.69 13.72
CA ASP A 134 13.37 1.22 12.58
C ASP A 134 13.80 1.96 11.29
N LEU A 135 14.94 2.68 11.30
CA LEU A 135 15.52 3.38 10.15
C LEU A 135 16.77 2.68 9.63
#